data_AF-A0A8J3SNQ5-F1
#
_entry.id   AF-A0A8J3SNQ5-F1
#
_cell.length_a   1.000
_cell.length_b   1.000
_cell.length_c   1.000
_cell.angle_alpha   90.00
_cell.angle_beta   90.00
_cell.angle_gamma   90.00
#
_symmetry.space_group_name_H-M   'P 1'
#
loop_
_entity.id
_entity.type
_entity.pdbx_description
1 polymer ?
#
loop_
_entity_poly.entity_id
_entity_poly.type
_entity_poly.pdbx_seq_one_letter_code
_entity_poly.pdbx_strand_id
1 'polypeptide(L)'
;MRDPELVSCAQRAASELERAWAQWRAARGRHGDAGADSVASYVAHSIDHPWGRPRVVLGVDAEDARELAAFLQRQEAFPQRQEIEEHVW
;
A
#
# COMPACT_ATOMS: atom_id res chain seq x y z
N MET A 1 26.54 5.79 5.60
CA MET A 1 26.51 4.34 5.32
C MET A 1 25.04 3.96 5.18
N ARG A 2 24.65 3.27 4.10
CA ARG A 2 23.28 2.76 3.91
C ARG A 2 22.94 1.88 5.11
N ASP A 3 21.80 2.09 5.74
CA ASP A 3 21.32 1.17 6.76
C ASP A 3 20.70 -0.06 6.06
N PRO A 4 21.38 -1.23 6.08
CA PRO A 4 20.87 -2.43 5.41
C PRO A 4 19.54 -2.91 6.01
N GLU A 5 19.31 -2.65 7.30
CA GLU A 5 18.08 -3.02 7.99
C GLU A 5 16.89 -2.22 7.47
N LEU A 6 17.08 -0.92 7.21
CA LEU A 6 16.03 -0.09 6.61
C LEU A 6 15.68 -0.53 5.19
N VAL A 7 16.68 -0.96 4.40
CA VAL A 7 16.45 -1.47 3.05
C VAL A 7 15.69 -2.79 3.08
N SER A 8 16.10 -3.72 3.96
CA SER A 8 15.42 -4.99 4.17
C SER A 8 13.97 -4.79 4.66
N CYS A 9 13.76 -3.85 5.57
CA CYS A 9 12.42 -3.46 6.03
C CYS A 9 11.54 -2.97 4.88
N ALA A 10 12.06 -2.06 4.04
CA ALA A 10 11.32 -1.55 2.89
C ALA A 10 11.03 -2.64 1.84
N GLN A 11 11.94 -3.58 1.62
CA GLN A 11 11.72 -4.71 0.72
C GLN A 11 10.61 -5.63 1.22
N ARG A 12 10.61 -5.95 2.52
CA ARG A 12 9.52 -6.73 3.13
C ARG A 12 8.18 -6.03 2.99
N ALA A 13 8.13 -4.74 3.30
CA ALA A 13 6.93 -3.92 3.12
C ALA A 13 6.47 -3.91 1.65
N ALA A 14 7.40 -3.87 0.70
CA ALA A 14 7.09 -3.93 -0.72
C ALA A 14 6.43 -5.26 -1.12
N SER A 15 6.97 -6.39 -0.67
CA SER A 15 6.41 -7.72 -0.93
C SER A 15 5.05 -7.93 -0.26
N GLU A 16 4.86 -7.42 0.96
CA GLU A 16 3.57 -7.49 1.66
C GLU A 16 2.50 -6.67 0.92
N LEU A 17 2.85 -5.47 0.46
CA LEU A 17 1.96 -4.62 -0.34
C LEU A 17 1.56 -5.28 -1.65
N GLU A 18 2.52 -5.87 -2.38
CA GLU A 18 2.26 -6.57 -3.64
C GLU A 18 1.28 -7.74 -3.46
N ARG A 19 1.46 -8.54 -2.40
CA ARG A 19 0.56 -9.64 -2.07
C ARG A 19 -0.85 -9.16 -1.73
N ALA A 20 -0.97 -8.12 -0.90
CA ALA A 20 -2.25 -7.55 -0.51
C ALA A 20 -2.98 -6.95 -1.74
N TRP A 21 -2.24 -6.27 -2.61
CA TRP A 21 -2.75 -5.69 -3.85
C TRP A 21 -3.30 -6.76 -4.80
N ALA A 22 -2.54 -7.84 -5.02
CA ALA A 22 -2.98 -8.98 -5.84
C ALA A 22 -4.29 -9.61 -5.32
N GLN A 23 -4.40 -9.81 -4.00
CA GLN A 23 -5.61 -10.34 -3.38
C GLN A 23 -6.81 -9.40 -3.52
N TRP A 24 -6.60 -8.10 -3.33
CA TRP A 24 -7.64 -7.08 -3.47
C TRP A 24 -8.22 -7.02 -4.89
N ARG A 25 -7.37 -7.19 -5.92
CA ARG A 25 -7.81 -7.28 -7.33
C ARG A 25 -8.52 -8.60 -7.63
N ALA A 26 -8.00 -9.72 -7.12
CA ALA A 26 -8.63 -11.03 -7.28
C ALA A 26 -10.06 -11.06 -6.71
N ALA A 27 -10.27 -10.46 -5.53
CA ALA A 27 -11.60 -10.36 -4.91
C ALA A 27 -12.62 -9.55 -5.74
N ARG A 28 -12.17 -8.74 -6.70
CA ARG A 28 -13.01 -7.94 -7.60
C ARG A 28 -13.18 -8.57 -8.99
N GLY A 29 -12.71 -9.80 -9.19
CA GLY A 29 -12.79 -10.49 -10.48
C GLY A 29 -11.84 -9.94 -11.55
N ARG A 30 -10.89 -9.07 -11.18
CA ARG A 30 -9.91 -8.45 -12.11
C ARG A 30 -8.66 -9.31 -12.33
N HIS A 31 -8.77 -10.62 -12.16
CA HIS A 31 -7.63 -11.53 -12.17
C HIS A 31 -7.09 -11.82 -13.59
N GLY A 32 -7.76 -11.34 -14.65
CA GLY A 32 -7.53 -11.82 -16.03
C GLY A 32 -7.10 -10.77 -17.06
N ASP A 33 -6.94 -9.49 -16.71
CA ASP A 33 -6.38 -8.54 -17.67
C ASP A 33 -4.86 -8.59 -17.61
N ALA A 34 -4.26 -9.36 -18.51
CA ALA A 34 -2.80 -9.49 -18.65
C ALA A 34 -2.10 -8.16 -19.02
N GLY A 35 -2.85 -7.10 -19.33
CA GLY A 35 -2.33 -5.73 -19.44
C GLY A 35 -2.22 -4.99 -18.10
N ALA A 36 -2.84 -5.52 -17.04
CA ALA A 36 -2.85 -4.97 -15.68
C ALA A 36 -1.85 -5.69 -14.77
N ASP A 37 -0.69 -6.08 -15.32
CA ASP A 37 0.51 -6.31 -14.53
C ASP A 37 0.98 -4.96 -13.99
N SER A 38 0.25 -4.44 -13.00
CA SER A 38 0.66 -3.36 -12.12
C SER A 38 2.04 -3.74 -11.58
N VAL A 39 3.06 -3.17 -12.22
CA VAL A 39 4.45 -3.62 -12.11
C VAL A 39 4.92 -3.48 -10.67
N ALA A 40 5.31 -4.63 -10.13
CA ALA A 40 6.26 -4.88 -9.05
C ALA A 40 6.54 -3.69 -8.11
N SER A 41 6.06 -3.82 -6.89
CA SER A 41 6.44 -2.97 -5.77
C SER A 41 7.97 -2.94 -5.63
N TYR A 42 8.62 -1.80 -5.89
CA TYR A 42 10.09 -1.69 -5.83
C TYR A 42 10.56 -0.65 -4.81
N VAL A 43 11.72 -0.90 -4.22
CA VAL A 43 12.35 0.01 -3.26
C VAL A 43 13.19 1.03 -4.01
N ALA A 44 12.66 2.26 -4.10
CA ALA A 44 13.39 3.39 -4.66
C ALA A 44 14.12 4.16 -3.55
N HIS A 45 15.29 4.72 -3.90
CA HIS A 45 15.90 5.77 -3.11
C HIS A 45 15.57 7.10 -3.78
N SER A 46 14.97 8.01 -3.02
CA SER A 46 14.72 9.36 -3.54
C SER A 46 16.06 10.09 -3.66
N ILE A 47 16.39 10.53 -4.88
CA ILE A 47 17.59 11.33 -5.18
C ILE A 47 17.39 12.80 -4.74
N ASP A 48 16.14 13.30 -4.81
CA ASP A 48 15.80 14.71 -4.55
C ASP A 48 15.38 15.03 -3.11
N HIS A 49 15.00 14.04 -2.30
CA HIS A 49 14.47 14.29 -0.96
C HIS A 49 15.54 14.10 0.13
N PRO A 50 15.66 15.02 1.12
CA PRO A 50 16.80 15.12 2.05
C PRO A 50 17.04 13.93 2.98
N TRP A 51 16.26 12.84 2.88
CA TRP A 51 16.30 11.76 3.87
C TRP A 51 16.86 10.43 3.40
N GLY A 52 17.17 10.20 2.12
CA GLY A 52 17.84 8.96 1.66
C GLY A 52 17.17 7.63 2.07
N ARG A 53 15.95 7.70 2.64
CA ARG A 53 15.23 6.56 3.20
C ARG A 53 14.71 5.69 2.05
N PRO A 54 14.80 4.36 2.16
CA PRO A 54 14.20 3.46 1.19
C PRO A 54 12.67 3.62 1.22
N ARG A 55 12.05 3.70 0.04
CA ARG A 55 10.60 3.90 -0.11
C ARG A 55 10.03 2.85 -1.05
N VAL A 56 8.84 2.37 -0.73
CA VAL A 56 8.09 1.45 -1.58
C VAL A 56 7.35 2.24 -2.65
N VAL A 57 7.51 1.87 -3.91
CA VAL A 57 6.80 2.44 -5.05
C VAL A 57 5.92 1.37 -5.67
N LEU A 58 4.62 1.64 -5.78
CA LEU A 58 3.64 0.76 -6.41
C LEU A 58 3.15 1.40 -7.71
N GLY A 59 3.36 0.73 -8.84
CA GLY A 59 2.78 1.13 -10.12
C GLY A 59 1.37 0.55 -10.27
N VAL A 60 0.37 1.39 -10.52
CA VAL A 60 -1.02 0.99 -10.79
C VAL A 60 -1.55 1.74 -12.01
N ASP A 61 -2.51 1.16 -12.73
CA ASP A 61 -3.19 1.87 -13.81
C ASP A 61 -4.12 2.98 -13.27
N ALA A 62 -4.63 3.83 -14.17
CA ALA A 62 -5.43 4.99 -13.79
C ALA A 62 -6.79 4.63 -13.16
N GLU A 63 -7.38 3.49 -13.53
CA GLU A 63 -8.66 3.03 -12.96
C GLU A 63 -8.44 2.51 -11.54
N ASP A 64 -7.46 1.63 -11.38
CA ASP A 64 -7.04 1.08 -10.11
C ASP A 64 -6.57 2.18 -9.14
N ALA A 65 -5.85 3.19 -9.63
CA ALA A 65 -5.45 4.36 -8.82
C ALA A 65 -6.64 5.14 -8.26
N ARG A 66 -7.69 5.34 -9.09
CA ARG A 66 -8.91 6.03 -8.67
C ARG A 66 -9.67 5.23 -7.62
N GLU A 67 -9.73 3.92 -7.79
CA GLU A 67 -10.37 3.05 -6.79
C GLU A 67 -9.61 2.98 -5.48
N LEU A 68 -8.28 2.91 -5.54
CA LEU A 68 -7.44 2.98 -4.36
C LEU A 68 -7.66 4.30 -3.61
N ALA A 69 -7.69 5.43 -4.32
CA ALA A 69 -7.98 6.73 -3.73
C ALA A 69 -9.37 6.76 -3.06
N ALA A 70 -10.41 6.24 -3.73
CA ALA A 70 -11.75 6.17 -3.17
C ALA A 70 -11.83 5.22 -1.96
N PHE A 71 -11.07 4.12 -1.97
CA PHE A 71 -10.99 3.19 -0.84
C PHE A 71 -10.32 3.84 0.38
N LEU A 72 -9.19 4.52 0.20
CA LEU A 72 -8.48 5.20 1.29
C LEU A 72 -9.31 6.34 1.88
N GLN A 73 -9.96 7.15 1.06
CA GLN A 73 -10.86 8.23 1.54
C GLN A 73 -12.03 7.70 2.37
N ARG A 74 -12.59 6.52 2.01
CA ARG A 74 -13.64 5.88 2.81
C ARG A 74 -13.13 5.36 4.15
N GLN A 75 -11.90 4.85 4.22
CA GLN A 75 -11.28 4.41 5.47
C GLN A 75 -11.01 5.59 6.41
N GLU A 76 -10.53 6.71 5.88
CA GLU A 76 -10.32 7.95 6.66
C GLU A 76 -11.64 8.55 7.18
N ALA A 77 -12.75 8.35 6.44
CA ALA A 77 -14.07 8.80 6.84
C ALA A 77 -14.73 7.97 7.97
N PHE A 78 -14.15 6.82 8.32
CA PHE A 78 -14.49 6.07 9.54
C PHE A 78 -13.32 6.13 10.52
N PRO A 79 -13.12 7.25 11.26
CA PRO A 79 -12.32 7.17 12.47
C PRO A 79 -12.95 6.06 13.31
N GLN A 80 -12.14 5.14 13.80
CA GLN A 80 -12.57 4.06 14.67
C GLN A 80 -13.31 4.65 15.89
N ARG A 81 -14.63 4.83 15.79
CA ARG A 81 -15.51 4.89 16.96
C ARG A 81 -15.64 3.46 17.47
N GLN A 82 -14.60 2.99 18.14
CA GLN A 82 -14.80 2.08 19.26
C GLN A 82 -15.09 2.96 20.48
N GLU A 83 -16.27 3.53 20.53
CA GLU A 83 -16.98 3.65 21.79
C GLU A 83 -17.60 2.28 22.01
N ILE A 84 -16.96 1.47 22.85
CA ILE A 84 -17.69 0.44 23.58
C ILE A 84 -17.64 0.91 25.02
N GLU A 85 -18.76 1.47 25.46
CA GLU A 85 -19.14 1.68 26.86
C GLU A 85 -18.83 0.43 27.68
N GLU A 86 -18.32 0.60 28.90
CA GLU A 86 -18.86 -0.04 30.11
C GLU A 86 -17.96 0.29 31.32
N HIS A 87 -18.41 1.22 32.18
CA HIS A 87 -18.21 1.16 33.62
C HIS A 87 -19.39 1.87 34.33
N VAL A 88 -20.49 1.12 34.38
CA VAL A 88 -21.35 0.80 35.55
C VAL A 88 -21.42 1.84 36.69
N TRP A 89 -22.66 2.31 36.91
CA TRP A 89 -23.32 2.89 38.09
C TRP A 89 -22.49 3.38 39.29
#